data_AF-A0A6A3MDL7-F1
#
_entry.id   AF-A0A6A3MDL7-F1
#
_cell.length_a   1.000
_cell.length_b   1.000
_cell.length_c   1.000
_cell.angle_alpha   90.00
_cell.angle_beta   90.00
_cell.angle_gamma   90.00
#
_symmetry.space_group_name_H-M   'P 1'
#
loop_
_entity.id
_entity.type
_entity.pdbx_description
1 polymer ?
#
loop_
_entity_poly.entity_id
_entity_poly.type
_entity_poly.pdbx_seq_one_letter_code
_entity_poly.pdbx_strand_id
1 'polypeptide(L)'
;MEVAGDKNTSQEGKSEERPPQPGVIEISSDDELEDKEPMPITAAEKAKLHLVKAKPPKKNPTPQLVALKQRERQALQRANANGPAIDGVLTPLPELTGKRLSDFSSIQKSLQLQPMSTPPSGNCMAIALVQAVADDNLDRQDARLEEMTKIIKRGIRWAGQLGMATQFDHFVRTSILVNVCRGWLGVDVQESTKQFMWYLNDYGNSPSDRETFIPRYNWGCSDLLAMAANFLQGKIFVLAFDADHRAE
;
A
#
# COMPACT_ATOMS: atom_id res chain seq x y z
N MET A 1 25.52 -58.12 39.80
CA MET A 1 24.55 -59.23 39.84
C MET A 1 23.25 -58.73 39.25
N GLU A 2 22.68 -59.24 38.17
CA GLU A 2 23.06 -60.14 37.06
C GLU A 2 21.82 -60.07 36.13
N VAL A 3 21.98 -59.67 34.86
CA VAL A 3 21.80 -60.52 33.65
C VAL A 3 20.33 -60.96 33.46
N ALA A 4 19.53 -60.33 32.61
CA ALA A 4 19.39 -60.47 31.14
C ALA A 4 18.58 -61.70 30.65
N GLY A 5 17.71 -61.44 29.66
CA GLY A 5 17.15 -62.41 28.69
C GLY A 5 15.89 -63.18 29.14
N ASP A 6 14.92 -63.53 28.30
CA ASP A 6 14.87 -63.52 26.83
C ASP A 6 13.43 -63.82 26.31
N LYS A 7 13.13 -63.28 25.12
CA LYS A 7 12.26 -63.80 24.01
C LYS A 7 10.71 -63.93 24.04
N ASN A 8 10.13 -63.22 23.04
CA ASN A 8 9.13 -63.59 22.01
C ASN A 8 7.76 -64.18 22.44
N THR A 9 6.60 -63.79 21.87
CA THR A 9 6.28 -63.68 20.43
C THR A 9 4.91 -62.99 20.20
N SER A 10 4.76 -62.34 19.03
CA SER A 10 3.55 -62.22 18.19
C SER A 10 2.34 -61.38 18.64
N GLN A 11 2.00 -60.28 17.94
CA GLN A 11 1.07 -60.25 16.77
C GLN A 11 0.64 -58.81 16.38
N GLU A 12 0.66 -58.57 15.06
CA GLU A 12 -0.22 -57.71 14.23
C GLU A 12 -0.52 -56.23 14.57
N GLY A 13 -0.32 -55.36 13.56
CA GLY A 13 -1.23 -54.23 13.34
C GLY A 13 -0.66 -52.94 12.76
N LYS A 14 -0.71 -52.83 11.42
CA LYS A 14 -0.81 -51.59 10.61
C LYS A 14 0.35 -50.58 10.64
N SER A 15 1.07 -50.57 9.52
CA SER A 15 1.76 -49.38 9.00
C SER A 15 0.73 -48.30 8.68
N GLU A 16 0.70 -47.22 9.46
CA GLU A 16 0.10 -45.95 9.02
C GLU A 16 1.18 -45.15 8.28
N GLU A 17 1.07 -45.17 6.96
CA GLU A 17 1.80 -44.31 6.05
C GLU A 17 1.35 -42.86 6.30
N ARG A 18 2.17 -42.08 7.03
CA ARG A 18 1.93 -40.64 7.19
C ARG A 18 1.97 -39.98 5.81
N PRO A 19 0.97 -39.17 5.45
CA PRO A 19 1.03 -38.41 4.21
C PRO A 19 2.26 -37.47 4.26
N PRO A 20 2.96 -37.28 3.12
CA PRO A 20 4.10 -36.37 3.08
C PRO A 20 3.62 -34.98 3.50
N GLN A 21 4.25 -34.43 4.54
CA GLN A 21 4.00 -33.06 4.94
C GLN A 21 4.29 -32.16 3.74
N PRO A 22 3.39 -31.23 3.38
CA PRO A 22 3.70 -30.23 2.37
C PRO A 22 4.99 -29.54 2.76
N GLY A 23 5.98 -29.57 1.85
CA GLY A 23 7.27 -28.95 2.07
C GLY A 23 7.08 -27.54 2.59
N VAL A 24 7.47 -27.31 3.84
CA VAL A 24 7.66 -25.98 4.36
C VAL A 24 8.73 -25.37 3.48
N ILE A 25 8.34 -24.43 2.62
CA ILE A 25 9.30 -23.54 1.99
C ILE A 25 9.77 -22.66 3.15
N GLU A 26 10.85 -23.08 3.80
CA GLU A 26 11.64 -22.17 4.62
C GLU A 26 12.17 -21.11 3.65
N ILE A 27 11.48 -19.98 3.61
CA ILE A 27 12.08 -18.76 3.09
C ILE A 27 13.12 -18.39 4.14
N SER A 28 14.33 -18.93 3.99
CA SER A 28 15.50 -18.46 4.72
C SER A 28 15.72 -17.03 4.30
N SER A 29 15.27 -16.09 5.14
CA SER A 29 15.58 -14.67 5.03
C SER A 29 17.02 -14.42 5.49
N ASP A 30 17.96 -15.09 4.86
CA ASP A 30 19.41 -14.81 4.93
C ASP A 30 19.78 -13.95 3.73
N ASP A 31 19.10 -12.81 3.58
CA ASP A 31 19.77 -11.64 3.04
C ASP A 31 20.34 -10.91 4.26
N GLU A 32 21.52 -11.35 4.69
CA GLU A 32 22.44 -10.45 5.38
C GLU A 32 22.61 -9.27 4.43
N LEU A 33 21.81 -8.22 4.65
CA LEU A 33 22.06 -6.90 4.09
C LEU A 33 23.45 -6.55 4.59
N GLU A 34 24.48 -6.82 3.78
CA GLU A 34 25.79 -6.24 3.96
C GLU A 34 25.53 -4.76 4.25
N ASP A 35 25.98 -4.29 5.42
CA ASP A 35 26.04 -2.88 5.79
C ASP A 35 26.99 -2.18 4.80
N LYS A 36 26.57 -2.07 3.54
CA LYS A 36 27.23 -1.24 2.55
C LYS A 36 27.01 0.16 3.04
N GLU A 37 28.11 0.80 3.45
CA GLU A 37 28.12 2.21 3.77
C GLU A 37 27.29 2.96 2.72
N PRO A 38 26.32 3.81 3.13
CA PRO A 38 25.44 4.48 2.19
C PRO A 38 26.28 5.19 1.13
N MET A 39 26.17 4.74 -0.11
CA MET A 39 26.99 5.29 -1.20
C MET A 39 26.76 6.81 -1.27
N PRO A 40 27.80 7.63 -1.12
CA PRO A 40 27.62 9.07 -1.01
C PRO A 40 27.04 9.61 -2.32
N ILE A 41 25.87 10.25 -2.25
CA ILE A 41 25.24 10.88 -3.41
C ILE A 41 26.10 12.02 -3.95
N THR A 42 26.29 12.07 -5.27
CA THR A 42 27.01 13.18 -5.90
C THR A 42 26.17 14.47 -5.85
N ALA A 43 26.83 15.63 -5.91
CA ALA A 43 26.12 16.91 -5.98
C ALA A 43 25.18 17.00 -7.20
N ALA A 44 25.57 16.40 -8.32
CA ALA A 44 24.78 16.36 -9.55
C ALA A 44 23.52 15.48 -9.43
N GLU A 45 23.63 14.32 -8.79
CA GLU A 45 22.47 13.46 -8.49
C GLU A 45 21.54 14.13 -7.49
N LYS A 46 22.10 14.74 -6.44
CA LYS A 46 21.31 15.46 -5.42
C LYS A 46 20.56 16.64 -6.02
N ALA A 47 21.12 17.31 -7.02
CA ALA A 47 20.46 18.41 -7.74
C ALA A 47 19.23 17.96 -8.57
N LYS A 48 19.13 16.67 -8.93
CA LYS A 48 17.97 16.11 -9.62
C LYS A 48 16.80 15.79 -8.68
N LEU A 49 17.04 15.79 -7.36
CA LEU A 49 16.02 15.49 -6.36
C LEU A 49 15.14 16.71 -6.06
N HIS A 50 13.86 16.45 -5.78
CA HIS A 50 12.92 17.47 -5.31
C HIS A 50 13.06 17.68 -3.80
N LEU A 51 14.17 18.29 -3.38
CA LEU A 51 14.44 18.60 -1.97
C LEU A 51 13.85 19.95 -1.58
N VAL A 52 12.94 19.94 -0.60
CA VAL A 52 12.37 21.18 -0.06
C VAL A 52 13.28 21.75 1.02
N LYS A 53 13.82 22.96 0.78
CA LYS A 53 14.72 23.66 1.73
C LYS A 53 13.96 24.41 2.84
N ALA A 54 12.67 24.67 2.64
CA ALA A 54 11.83 25.37 3.60
C ALA A 54 11.63 24.57 4.90
N LYS A 55 11.34 25.28 5.99
CA LYS A 55 10.99 24.66 7.28
C LYS A 55 9.81 23.71 7.08
N PRO A 56 9.81 22.52 7.72
CA PRO A 56 8.72 21.57 7.55
C PRO A 56 7.38 22.17 7.99
N PRO A 57 6.26 21.72 7.41
CA PRO A 57 4.93 22.11 7.87
C PRO A 57 4.79 21.90 9.38
N LYS A 58 4.07 22.80 10.05
CA LYS A 58 3.85 22.72 11.50
C LYS A 58 3.19 21.37 11.83
N LYS A 59 3.79 20.62 12.75
CA LYS A 59 3.22 19.35 13.22
C LYS A 59 1.95 19.65 14.01
N ASN A 60 0.85 19.02 13.61
CA ASN A 60 -0.37 19.04 14.41
C ASN A 60 -0.24 18.03 15.56
N PRO A 61 -0.74 18.35 16.77
CA PRO A 61 -0.82 17.38 17.86
C PRO A 61 -1.71 16.18 17.49
N THR A 62 -1.46 15.02 18.09
CA THR A 62 -2.22 13.78 17.84
C THR A 62 -3.74 13.97 17.93
N PRO A 63 -4.31 14.62 18.97
CA PRO A 63 -5.76 14.82 19.02
C PRO A 63 -6.31 15.62 17.83
N GLN A 64 -5.57 16.62 17.36
CA GLN A 64 -5.95 17.43 16.20
C GLN A 64 -5.89 16.61 14.92
N LEU A 65 -4.85 15.78 14.74
CA LEU A 65 -4.73 14.89 13.59
C LEU A 65 -5.86 13.86 13.53
N VAL A 66 -6.24 13.28 14.67
CA VAL A 66 -7.40 12.38 14.77
C VAL A 66 -8.68 13.10 14.35
N ALA A 67 -8.91 14.32 14.84
CA ALA A 67 -10.07 15.11 14.47
C ALA A 67 -10.11 15.46 12.97
N LEU A 68 -8.97 15.87 12.39
CA LEU A 68 -8.85 16.16 10.96
C LEU A 68 -9.11 14.92 10.10
N LYS A 69 -8.51 13.79 10.48
CA LYS A 69 -8.74 12.49 9.81
C LYS A 69 -10.21 12.09 9.86
N GLN A 70 -10.87 12.23 11.02
CA GLN A 70 -12.29 11.92 11.17
C GLN A 70 -13.19 12.85 10.34
N ARG A 71 -12.84 14.14 10.26
CA ARG A 71 -13.53 15.11 9.41
C ARG A 71 -13.47 14.69 7.93
N GLU A 72 -12.31 14.28 7.43
CA GLU A 72 -12.19 13.82 6.04
C GLU A 72 -12.99 12.54 5.79
N ARG A 73 -13.08 11.61 6.76
CA ARG A 73 -13.96 10.43 6.63
C ARG A 73 -15.43 10.81 6.51
N GLN A 74 -15.89 11.72 7.36
CA GLN A 74 -17.27 12.21 7.30
C GLN A 74 -17.55 12.97 6.00
N ALA A 75 -16.56 13.69 5.46
CA ALA A 75 -16.67 14.32 4.14
C ALA A 75 -16.77 13.26 3.04
N LEU A 76 -15.94 12.21 3.09
CA LEU A 76 -15.95 11.12 2.12
C LEU A 76 -17.29 10.37 2.13
N GLN A 77 -17.82 10.05 3.31
CA GLN A 77 -19.13 9.40 3.45
C GLN A 77 -20.25 10.24 2.83
N ARG A 78 -20.26 11.57 3.05
CA ARG A 78 -21.24 12.48 2.46
C ARG A 78 -21.08 12.59 0.94
N ALA A 79 -19.85 12.74 0.45
CA ALA A 79 -19.57 12.79 -0.98
C ALA A 79 -19.95 11.48 -1.69
N ASN A 80 -19.80 10.34 -1.00
CA ASN A 80 -20.21 9.06 -1.55
C ASN A 80 -21.74 8.88 -1.56
N ALA A 81 -22.42 9.25 -0.47
CA ALA A 81 -23.88 9.15 -0.34
C ALA A 81 -24.64 10.07 -1.30
N ASN A 82 -24.03 11.16 -1.76
CA ASN A 82 -24.62 12.08 -2.73
C ASN A 82 -24.53 11.59 -4.19
N GLY A 83 -23.99 10.39 -4.42
CA GLY A 83 -24.00 9.75 -5.74
C GLY A 83 -25.41 9.33 -6.19
N PRO A 84 -25.61 9.05 -7.48
CA PRO A 84 -26.81 8.35 -7.93
C PRO A 84 -26.97 7.05 -7.14
N ALA A 85 -28.20 6.73 -6.74
CA ALA A 85 -28.49 5.47 -6.06
C ALA A 85 -28.06 4.32 -6.96
N ILE A 86 -27.18 3.46 -6.45
CA ILE A 86 -26.84 2.21 -7.11
C ILE A 86 -28.04 1.29 -6.88
N ASP A 87 -29.03 1.33 -7.76
CA ASP A 87 -30.15 0.38 -7.81
C ASP A 87 -29.69 -0.99 -8.35
N GLY A 88 -28.54 -1.46 -7.86
CA GLY A 88 -27.94 -2.75 -8.19
C GLY A 88 -28.30 -3.78 -7.14
N VAL A 89 -28.82 -4.92 -7.57
CA VAL A 89 -28.88 -6.12 -6.72
C VAL A 89 -27.44 -6.56 -6.47
N LEU A 90 -27.01 -6.56 -5.20
CA LEU A 90 -25.72 -7.13 -4.80
C LEU A 90 -25.65 -8.57 -5.32
N THR A 91 -24.75 -8.82 -6.26
CA THR A 91 -24.56 -10.15 -6.81
C THR A 91 -23.86 -11.00 -5.74
N PRO A 92 -24.36 -12.19 -5.39
CA PRO A 92 -23.67 -13.05 -4.44
C PRO A 92 -22.25 -13.32 -4.91
N LEU A 93 -21.29 -13.20 -3.98
CA LEU A 93 -19.91 -13.59 -4.26
C LEU A 93 -19.89 -15.06 -4.71
N PRO A 94 -19.13 -15.39 -5.77
CA PRO A 94 -19.05 -16.75 -6.25
C PRO A 94 -18.35 -17.63 -5.21
N GLU A 95 -18.73 -18.91 -5.13
CA GLU A 95 -18.03 -19.86 -4.28
C GLU A 95 -16.57 -20.00 -4.74
N LEU A 96 -15.64 -19.75 -3.82
CA LEU A 96 -14.22 -19.92 -4.06
C LEU A 96 -13.90 -21.41 -4.16
N THR A 97 -13.71 -21.90 -5.38
CA THR A 97 -13.44 -23.32 -5.68
C THR A 97 -12.08 -23.84 -5.19
N GLY A 98 -11.27 -23.01 -4.51
CA GLY A 98 -9.91 -23.36 -4.06
C GLY A 98 -8.90 -23.61 -5.19
N LYS A 99 -9.30 -23.45 -6.46
CA LYS A 99 -8.41 -23.59 -7.60
C LYS A 99 -7.38 -22.47 -7.59
N ARG A 100 -6.11 -22.82 -7.82
CA ARG A 100 -5.03 -21.85 -8.01
C ARG A 100 -5.35 -20.97 -9.22
N LEU A 101 -5.38 -19.67 -9.02
CA LEU A 101 -5.56 -18.68 -10.07
C LEU A 101 -4.18 -18.16 -10.47
N SER A 102 -3.83 -18.29 -11.75
CA SER A 102 -2.47 -18.01 -12.27
C SER A 102 -2.37 -16.75 -13.11
N ASP A 103 -3.49 -16.13 -13.48
CA ASP A 103 -3.53 -14.94 -14.33
C ASP A 103 -4.62 -13.97 -13.90
N PHE A 104 -4.46 -12.70 -14.29
CA PHE A 104 -5.40 -11.62 -13.94
C PHE A 104 -6.82 -11.87 -14.43
N SER A 105 -7.01 -12.46 -15.62
CA SER A 105 -8.34 -12.72 -16.18
C SER A 105 -9.07 -13.76 -15.34
N SER A 106 -8.37 -14.81 -14.91
CA SER A 106 -8.91 -15.84 -14.00
C SER A 106 -9.26 -15.25 -12.64
N ILE A 107 -8.41 -14.38 -12.08
CA ILE A 107 -8.69 -13.67 -10.82
C ILE A 107 -9.92 -12.76 -10.95
N GLN A 108 -9.98 -11.96 -12.00
CA GLN A 108 -11.11 -11.07 -12.27
C GLN A 108 -12.43 -11.84 -12.39
N LYS A 109 -12.45 -12.95 -13.15
CA LYS A 109 -13.65 -13.78 -13.29
C LYS A 109 -14.05 -14.44 -11.98
N SER A 110 -13.09 -15.03 -11.26
CA SER A 110 -13.36 -15.75 -10.01
C SER A 110 -13.77 -14.84 -8.86
N LEU A 111 -13.33 -13.58 -8.84
CA LEU A 111 -13.70 -12.61 -7.81
C LEU A 111 -14.74 -11.59 -8.29
N GLN A 112 -15.24 -11.75 -9.53
CA GLN A 112 -16.12 -10.80 -10.21
C GLN A 112 -15.58 -9.36 -10.21
N LEU A 113 -14.26 -9.19 -10.24
CA LEU A 113 -13.62 -7.87 -10.26
C LEU A 113 -13.71 -7.26 -11.67
N GLN A 114 -14.07 -5.98 -11.71
CA GLN A 114 -14.03 -5.18 -12.92
C GLN A 114 -12.85 -4.21 -12.85
N PRO A 115 -11.91 -4.26 -13.82
CA PRO A 115 -10.84 -3.27 -13.88
C PRO A 115 -11.41 -1.91 -14.29
N MET A 116 -11.12 -0.89 -13.50
CA MET A 116 -11.51 0.49 -13.81
C MET A 116 -10.31 1.26 -14.36
N SER A 117 -10.54 2.05 -15.40
CA SER A 117 -9.50 2.90 -15.98
C SER A 117 -9.19 4.05 -15.03
N THR A 118 -7.92 4.47 -15.01
CA THR A 118 -7.48 5.70 -14.35
C THR A 118 -6.60 6.49 -15.30
N PRO A 119 -6.69 7.83 -15.31
CA PRO A 119 -5.87 8.65 -16.20
C PRO A 119 -4.38 8.55 -15.82
N PRO A 120 -3.46 8.64 -16.79
CA PRO A 120 -2.01 8.63 -16.56
C PRO A 120 -1.50 10.00 -16.06
N SER A 121 -2.22 10.62 -15.11
CA SER A 121 -1.93 11.95 -14.59
C SER A 121 -1.13 11.93 -13.28
N GLY A 122 -0.74 10.77 -12.78
CA GLY A 122 -0.14 10.62 -11.44
C GLY A 122 -1.17 10.62 -10.29
N ASN A 123 -2.45 10.85 -10.59
CA ASN A 123 -3.57 10.69 -9.68
C ASN A 123 -4.13 9.26 -9.63
N CYS A 124 -3.61 8.35 -10.45
CA CYS A 124 -4.14 7.00 -10.67
C CYS A 124 -4.43 6.24 -9.37
N MET A 125 -3.51 6.23 -8.41
CA MET A 125 -3.71 5.55 -7.12
C MET A 125 -4.89 6.14 -6.34
N ALA A 126 -4.98 7.47 -6.24
CA ALA A 126 -6.06 8.13 -5.50
C ALA A 126 -7.42 7.94 -6.20
N ILE A 127 -7.45 8.06 -7.53
CA ILE A 127 -8.66 7.83 -8.35
C ILE A 127 -9.11 6.37 -8.27
N ALA A 128 -8.18 5.40 -8.27
CA ALA A 128 -8.52 3.99 -8.07
C ALA A 128 -9.16 3.74 -6.70
N LEU A 129 -8.64 4.36 -5.64
CA LEU A 129 -9.24 4.30 -4.31
C LEU A 129 -10.64 4.93 -4.28
N VAL A 130 -10.84 6.05 -4.98
CA VAL A 130 -12.16 6.68 -5.08
C VAL A 130 -13.17 5.76 -5.75
N GLN A 131 -12.82 5.19 -6.90
CA GLN A 131 -13.71 4.28 -7.63
C GLN A 131 -14.04 3.04 -6.78
N ALA A 132 -13.06 2.50 -6.06
CA ALA A 132 -13.28 1.38 -5.13
C ALA A 132 -14.16 1.75 -3.93
N VAL A 133 -14.01 2.95 -3.36
CA VAL A 133 -14.86 3.44 -2.25
C VAL A 133 -16.29 3.72 -2.71
N ALA A 134 -16.44 4.22 -3.94
CA ALA A 134 -17.74 4.46 -4.55
C ALA A 134 -18.42 3.18 -5.02
N ASP A 135 -17.65 2.10 -5.18
CA ASP A 135 -18.07 0.85 -5.84
C ASP A 135 -18.73 1.12 -7.20
N ASP A 136 -18.18 2.10 -7.95
CA ASP A 136 -18.77 2.63 -9.18
C ASP A 136 -17.69 3.19 -10.11
N ASN A 137 -18.00 3.21 -11.41
CA ASN A 137 -17.19 3.86 -12.44
C ASN A 137 -17.56 5.35 -12.53
N LEU A 138 -16.74 6.20 -11.92
CA LEU A 138 -16.98 7.65 -11.89
C LEU A 138 -16.44 8.41 -13.11
N ASP A 139 -16.13 7.73 -14.22
CA ASP A 139 -15.54 8.33 -15.43
C ASP A 139 -16.39 9.47 -16.05
N ARG A 140 -17.68 9.55 -15.73
CA ARG A 140 -18.60 10.62 -16.19
C ARG A 140 -19.00 11.61 -15.10
N GLN A 141 -18.43 11.49 -13.91
CA GLN A 141 -18.79 12.28 -12.72
C GLN A 141 -17.59 13.09 -12.22
N ASP A 142 -16.95 13.87 -13.11
CA ASP A 142 -15.66 14.54 -12.84
C ASP A 142 -15.64 15.34 -11.54
N ALA A 143 -16.69 16.11 -11.23
CA ALA A 143 -16.78 16.89 -9.99
C ALA A 143 -16.80 16.01 -8.73
N ARG A 144 -17.52 14.88 -8.76
CA ARG A 144 -17.57 13.92 -7.64
C ARG A 144 -16.24 13.18 -7.52
N LEU A 145 -15.66 12.77 -8.64
CA LEU A 145 -14.37 12.09 -8.70
C LEU A 145 -13.27 12.98 -8.12
N GLU A 146 -13.20 14.25 -8.53
CA GLU A 146 -12.23 15.23 -8.05
C GLU A 146 -12.39 15.47 -6.54
N GLU A 147 -13.61 15.73 -6.06
CA GLU A 147 -13.84 16.03 -4.65
C GLU A 147 -13.50 14.82 -3.76
N MET A 148 -13.91 13.61 -4.14
CA MET A 148 -13.54 12.40 -3.41
C MET A 148 -12.03 12.14 -3.46
N THR A 149 -11.37 12.41 -4.61
CA THR A 149 -9.92 12.24 -4.76
C THR A 149 -9.17 13.17 -3.81
N LYS A 150 -9.61 14.43 -3.75
CA LYS A 150 -9.08 15.44 -2.83
C LYS A 150 -9.26 15.06 -1.37
N ILE A 151 -10.44 14.54 -0.99
CA ILE A 151 -10.71 14.06 0.37
C ILE A 151 -9.79 12.89 0.72
N ILE A 152 -9.65 11.90 -0.17
CA ILE A 152 -8.76 10.75 0.05
C ILE A 152 -7.31 11.20 0.21
N LYS A 153 -6.81 12.10 -0.65
CA LYS A 153 -5.44 12.63 -0.53
C LYS A 153 -5.19 13.33 0.81
N ARG A 154 -6.14 14.15 1.26
CA ARG A 154 -6.06 14.80 2.59
C ARG A 154 -6.11 13.78 3.73
N GLY A 155 -6.97 12.77 3.62
CA GLY A 155 -7.08 11.68 4.57
C GLY A 155 -5.78 10.90 4.72
N ILE A 156 -5.13 10.56 3.59
CA ILE A 156 -3.81 9.91 3.53
C ILE A 156 -2.75 10.78 4.22
N ARG A 157 -2.71 12.10 3.93
CA ARG A 157 -1.79 13.03 4.61
C ARG A 157 -1.93 12.96 6.13
N TRP A 158 -3.17 13.03 6.64
CA TRP A 158 -3.41 13.01 8.08
C TRP A 158 -3.09 11.65 8.71
N ALA A 159 -3.39 10.54 8.03
CA ALA A 159 -3.01 9.20 8.46
C ALA A 159 -1.48 9.04 8.50
N GLY A 160 -0.77 9.50 7.47
CA GLY A 160 0.69 9.50 7.41
C GLY A 160 1.32 10.30 8.56
N GLN A 161 0.79 11.49 8.84
CA GLN A 161 1.27 12.32 9.96
C GLN A 161 1.07 11.67 11.33
N LEU A 162 -0.01 10.90 11.52
CA LEU A 162 -0.24 10.13 12.75
C LEU A 162 0.75 8.98 12.91
N GLY A 163 1.13 8.32 11.80
CA GLY A 163 2.04 7.18 11.78
C GLY A 163 3.53 7.55 11.88
N MET A 164 3.88 8.84 11.89
CA MET A 164 5.27 9.32 11.82
C MET A 164 6.24 8.72 12.84
N ALA A 165 5.77 8.42 14.05
CA ALA A 165 6.62 7.94 15.14
C ALA A 165 6.67 6.41 15.25
N THR A 166 5.72 5.70 14.65
CA THR A 166 5.51 4.26 14.88
C THR A 166 5.52 3.42 13.62
N GLN A 167 4.98 3.95 12.51
CA GLN A 167 4.84 3.22 11.24
C GLN A 167 5.93 3.60 10.22
N PHE A 168 6.38 4.85 10.26
CA PHE A 168 7.35 5.38 9.30
C PHE A 168 8.63 5.74 10.04
N ASP A 169 9.42 4.73 10.40
CA ASP A 169 10.75 4.95 10.97
C ASP A 169 11.72 5.58 9.96
N HIS A 170 12.99 5.72 10.32
CA HIS A 170 13.96 6.34 9.41
C HIS A 170 14.11 5.57 8.09
N PHE A 171 14.23 4.24 8.16
CA PHE A 171 14.42 3.39 6.99
C PHE A 171 13.23 3.49 6.05
N VAL A 172 12.02 3.31 6.56
CA VAL A 172 10.78 3.38 5.77
C VAL A 172 10.63 4.75 5.11
N ARG A 173 10.87 5.85 5.85
CA ARG A 173 10.81 7.21 5.26
C ARG A 173 11.84 7.38 4.14
N THR A 174 13.06 6.90 4.33
CA THR A 174 14.13 6.99 3.32
C THR A 174 13.74 6.23 2.06
N SER A 175 13.28 4.99 2.17
CA SER A 175 12.85 4.17 1.04
C SER A 175 11.71 4.83 0.25
N ILE A 176 10.71 5.38 0.94
CA ILE A 176 9.62 6.13 0.29
C ILE A 176 10.17 7.34 -0.47
N LEU A 177 11.02 8.14 0.18
CA LEU A 177 11.56 9.36 -0.40
C LEU A 177 12.44 9.10 -1.63
N VAL A 178 13.22 8.03 -1.63
CA VAL A 178 14.00 7.59 -2.80
C VAL A 178 13.06 7.29 -3.98
N ASN A 179 11.99 6.53 -3.75
CA ASN A 179 11.03 6.13 -4.79
C ASN A 179 10.33 7.33 -5.46
N VAL A 180 10.11 8.41 -4.72
CA VAL A 180 9.51 9.65 -5.22
C VAL A 180 10.53 10.75 -5.51
N CYS A 181 11.81 10.43 -5.67
CA CYS A 181 12.87 11.40 -6.03
C CYS A 181 12.98 12.59 -5.06
N ARG A 182 12.68 12.38 -3.77
CA ARG A 182 12.79 13.36 -2.67
C ARG A 182 13.85 12.97 -1.64
N GLY A 183 14.62 11.92 -1.89
CA GLY A 183 15.66 11.43 -0.99
C GLY A 183 16.68 10.55 -1.69
N TRP A 184 17.69 10.13 -0.94
CA TRP A 184 18.76 9.23 -1.38
C TRP A 184 19.10 8.25 -0.26
N LEU A 185 19.77 7.15 -0.60
CA LEU A 185 20.29 6.20 0.38
C LEU A 185 21.38 6.90 1.21
N GLY A 186 21.14 7.09 2.51
CA GLY A 186 22.03 7.85 3.40
C GLY A 186 21.59 9.28 3.70
N VAL A 187 20.35 9.66 3.37
CA VAL A 187 19.73 10.84 3.98
C VAL A 187 19.69 10.66 5.50
N ASP A 188 19.96 11.70 6.29
CA ASP A 188 19.92 11.59 7.76
C ASP A 188 18.49 11.59 8.31
N VAL A 189 18.34 11.27 9.60
CA VAL A 189 17.03 11.17 10.27
C VAL A 189 16.25 12.49 10.25
N GLN A 190 16.92 13.63 10.41
CA GLN A 190 16.27 14.94 10.45
C GLN A 190 15.80 15.33 9.05
N GLU A 191 16.66 15.16 8.05
CA GLU A 191 16.34 15.47 6.66
C GLU A 191 15.25 14.54 6.11
N SER A 192 15.30 13.23 6.40
CA SER A 192 14.27 12.29 5.97
C SER A 192 12.92 12.61 6.62
N THR A 193 12.91 12.99 7.90
CA THR A 193 11.69 13.46 8.58
C THR A 193 11.13 14.72 7.92
N LYS A 194 11.99 15.69 7.59
CA LYS A 194 11.60 16.95 6.96
C LYS A 194 11.02 16.73 5.56
N GLN A 195 11.73 16.00 4.70
CA GLN A 195 11.31 15.75 3.32
C GLN A 195 10.03 14.91 3.29
N PHE A 196 9.88 13.95 4.19
CA PHE A 196 8.67 13.13 4.27
C PHE A 196 7.45 13.95 4.73
N MET A 197 7.61 14.87 5.67
CA MET A 197 6.54 15.80 6.05
C MET A 197 6.11 16.71 4.89
N TRP A 198 7.08 17.19 4.10
CA TRP A 198 6.78 17.94 2.88
C TRP A 198 6.08 17.07 1.84
N TYR A 199 6.53 15.82 1.65
CA TYR A 199 5.89 14.88 0.73
C TYR A 199 4.42 14.66 1.08
N LEU A 200 4.10 14.34 2.34
CA LEU A 200 2.71 14.17 2.78
C LEU A 200 1.88 15.45 2.58
N ASN A 201 2.47 16.62 2.86
CA ASN A 201 1.79 17.89 2.67
C ASN A 201 1.50 18.18 1.20
N ASP A 202 2.49 18.01 0.33
CA ASP A 202 2.39 18.32 -1.10
C ASP A 202 1.51 17.31 -1.81
N TYR A 203 1.61 16.02 -1.46
CA TYR A 203 0.67 14.99 -1.91
C TYR A 203 -0.77 15.36 -1.55
N GLY A 204 -1.03 15.68 -0.28
CA GLY A 204 -2.37 16.04 0.22
C GLY A 204 -2.95 17.35 -0.34
N ASN A 205 -2.11 18.21 -0.91
CA ASN A 205 -2.50 19.48 -1.52
C ASN A 205 -2.38 19.51 -3.04
N SER A 206 -1.87 18.44 -3.67
CA SER A 206 -1.73 18.35 -5.12
C SER A 206 -3.09 18.38 -5.81
N PRO A 207 -3.17 18.90 -7.06
CA PRO A 207 -4.40 18.88 -7.86
C PRO A 207 -5.05 17.49 -7.90
N SER A 208 -6.37 17.44 -7.87
CA SER A 208 -7.14 16.19 -7.72
C SER A 208 -8.03 15.90 -8.92
N ASP A 209 -8.09 16.82 -9.87
CA ASP A 209 -8.76 16.61 -11.13
C ASP A 209 -8.00 15.58 -11.98
N ARG A 210 -8.72 14.98 -12.92
CA ARG A 210 -8.23 13.87 -13.74
C ARG A 210 -7.22 14.31 -14.82
N GLU A 211 -7.30 15.56 -15.27
CA GLU A 211 -6.54 16.08 -16.41
C GLU A 211 -5.19 16.69 -16.00
N THR A 212 -5.07 17.20 -14.78
CA THR A 212 -3.83 17.83 -14.33
C THR A 212 -2.74 16.80 -14.06
N PHE A 213 -1.64 16.93 -14.80
CA PHE A 213 -0.46 16.11 -14.59
C PHE A 213 0.24 16.43 -13.27
N ILE A 214 0.35 15.43 -12.40
CA ILE A 214 1.07 15.49 -11.13
C ILE A 214 2.52 15.09 -11.36
N PRO A 215 3.49 15.89 -10.89
CA PRO A 215 4.90 15.50 -10.97
C PRO A 215 5.20 14.22 -10.16
N ARG A 216 6.17 13.42 -10.64
CA ARG A 216 6.55 12.13 -10.03
C ARG A 216 6.85 12.22 -8.53
N TYR A 217 7.41 13.34 -8.08
CA TYR A 217 7.73 13.56 -6.67
C TYR A 217 6.50 13.76 -5.75
N ASN A 218 5.29 13.73 -6.32
CA ASN A 218 4.00 13.76 -5.63
C ASN A 218 3.10 12.57 -6.02
N TRP A 219 3.65 11.51 -6.64
CA TRP A 219 2.88 10.31 -6.95
C TRP A 219 2.58 9.47 -5.71
N GLY A 220 1.54 8.64 -5.81
CA GLY A 220 1.27 7.58 -4.85
C GLY A 220 2.29 6.45 -4.90
N CYS A 221 2.45 5.71 -3.80
CA CYS A 221 3.26 4.50 -3.72
C CYS A 221 2.58 3.45 -2.80
N SER A 222 3.17 2.25 -2.71
CA SER A 222 2.71 1.18 -1.83
C SER A 222 2.53 1.62 -0.37
N ASP A 223 3.45 2.42 0.16
CA ASP A 223 3.36 2.91 1.53
C ASP A 223 2.20 3.89 1.75
N LEU A 224 1.86 4.66 0.72
CA LEU A 224 0.67 5.51 0.75
C LEU A 224 -0.63 4.70 0.72
N LEU A 225 -0.63 3.49 0.13
CA LEU A 225 -1.76 2.57 0.24
C LEU A 225 -1.93 2.06 1.67
N ALA A 226 -0.85 1.84 2.43
CA ALA A 226 -0.95 1.51 3.86
C ALA A 226 -1.57 2.67 4.66
N MET A 227 -1.20 3.91 4.36
CA MET A 227 -1.84 5.10 4.94
C MET A 227 -3.31 5.23 4.51
N ALA A 228 -3.63 4.90 3.25
CA ALA A 228 -4.98 4.88 2.74
C ALA A 228 -5.84 3.83 3.45
N ALA A 229 -5.32 2.62 3.67
CA ALA A 229 -5.99 1.57 4.44
C ALA A 229 -6.30 2.04 5.87
N ASN A 230 -5.33 2.68 6.52
CA ASN A 230 -5.52 3.27 7.85
C ASN A 230 -6.57 4.42 7.84
N PHE A 231 -6.59 5.23 6.80
CA PHE A 231 -7.58 6.29 6.60
C PHE A 231 -8.98 5.70 6.40
N LEU A 232 -9.15 4.82 5.41
CA LEU A 232 -10.42 4.22 5.01
C LEU A 232 -10.95 3.18 6.01
N GLN A 233 -10.12 2.70 6.94
CA GLN A 233 -10.44 1.59 7.85
C GLN A 233 -10.81 0.31 7.08
N GLY A 234 -10.15 0.10 5.94
CA GLY A 234 -10.38 -1.02 5.04
C GLY A 234 -9.08 -1.73 4.69
N LYS A 235 -9.18 -3.02 4.38
CA LYS A 235 -8.06 -3.77 3.80
C LYS A 235 -7.95 -3.41 2.32
N ILE A 236 -6.74 -3.14 1.86
CA ILE A 236 -6.46 -2.87 0.45
C ILE A 236 -5.55 -3.99 -0.04
N PHE A 237 -5.94 -4.63 -1.14
CA PHE A 237 -5.15 -5.65 -1.81
C PHE A 237 -4.67 -5.08 -3.15
N VAL A 238 -3.40 -5.29 -3.47
CA VAL A 238 -2.80 -4.88 -4.73
C VAL A 238 -2.48 -6.14 -5.52
N LEU A 239 -3.03 -6.25 -6.72
CA LEU A 239 -2.65 -7.26 -7.69
C LEU A 239 -1.67 -6.60 -8.66
N ALA A 240 -0.45 -7.11 -8.73
CA ALA A 240 0.61 -6.60 -9.59
C ALA A 240 1.20 -7.75 -10.42
N PHE A 241 1.70 -7.43 -11.62
CA PHE A 241 2.53 -8.37 -12.35
C PHE A 241 3.82 -8.60 -11.56
N ASP A 242 4.28 -9.83 -11.54
CA ASP A 242 5.63 -10.14 -11.08
C ASP A 242 6.61 -9.46 -12.04
N ALA A 243 7.21 -8.36 -11.58
CA ALA A 243 8.15 -7.57 -12.35
C ALA A 243 9.61 -7.96 -12.07
N ASP A 244 9.82 -8.95 -11.19
CA ASP A 244 11.16 -9.44 -10.79
C ASP A 244 11.73 -10.44 -11.82
N HIS A 245 10.94 -10.77 -12.85
CA HIS A 245 11.39 -11.49 -14.04
C HIS A 245 11.30 -10.59 -15.27
N ARG A 246 12.08 -9.51 -15.29
CA ARG A 246 12.44 -8.90 -16.58
C ARG A 246 13.33 -9.89 -17.31
N ALA A 247 12.75 -10.64 -18.25
CA ALA A 247 13.53 -11.32 -19.27
C ALA A 247 14.39 -10.27 -19.99
N GLU A 248 15.69 -10.54 -20.05
CA GLU A 248 16.67 -9.85 -20.88
C GLU A 248 16.26 -9.84 -22.36
#